data_AF-A0A662W9G2-F1
#
_entry.id   AF-A0A662W9G2-F1
#
_cell.length_a   1.000
_cell.length_b   1.000
_cell.length_c   1.000
_cell.angle_alpha   90.00
_cell.angle_beta   90.00
_cell.angle_gamma   90.00
#
_symmetry.space_group_name_H-M   'P 1'
#
loop_
_entity.id
_entity.type
_entity.pdbx_description
1 polymer ?
#
loop_
_entity_poly.entity_id
_entity_poly.type
_entity_poly.pdbx_seq_one_letter_code
_entity_poly.pdbx_strand_id
1 'polypeptide(L)'
;MAEVKYFVVDLPRTKAIVDVDLSKKMVKVIECSNSDFCTKFKIAVGDCPPYCQVVVEAKNYAFKRGRVKAAIYEVSCGGFGY
;
A
#
# COMPACT_ATOMS: atom_id res chain seq x y z
N MET A 1 -13.83 16.69 0.55
CA MET A 1 -13.60 15.48 1.36
C MET A 1 -12.46 14.72 0.68
N ALA A 2 -11.34 14.51 1.36
CA ALA A 2 -10.24 13.72 0.78
C ALA A 2 -10.70 12.26 0.73
N GLU A 3 -10.83 11.70 -0.47
CA GLU A 3 -11.21 10.30 -0.65
C GLU A 3 -9.97 9.44 -0.47
N VAL A 4 -9.64 9.17 0.80
CA VAL A 4 -8.55 8.27 1.18
C VAL A 4 -9.11 6.86 1.22
N LYS A 5 -8.49 5.96 0.45
CA LYS A 5 -8.84 4.54 0.41
C LYS A 5 -7.70 3.72 0.95
N TYR A 6 -8.02 2.67 1.68
CA TYR A 6 -7.03 1.74 2.21
C TYR A 6 -7.07 0.47 1.39
N PHE A 7 -5.89 -0.03 1.04
CA PHE A 7 -5.74 -1.27 0.30
C PHE A 7 -4.77 -2.20 1.02
N VAL A 8 -5.07 -3.49 0.98
CA VAL A 8 -4.13 -4.54 1.36
C VAL A 8 -3.54 -5.10 0.09
N VAL A 9 -2.22 -4.98 -0.05
CA VAL A 9 -1.45 -5.52 -1.17
C VAL A 9 -0.81 -6.83 -0.71
N ASP A 10 -1.30 -7.94 -1.26
CA ASP A 10 -0.85 -9.28 -0.99
C ASP A 10 0.00 -9.79 -2.17
N LEU A 11 1.30 -9.89 -1.92
CA LEU A 11 2.29 -10.48 -2.80
C LEU A 11 2.74 -11.82 -2.21
N PRO A 12 3.23 -12.77 -3.03
CA PRO A 12 3.54 -14.14 -2.60
C PRO A 12 4.53 -14.27 -1.43
N ARG A 13 5.28 -13.20 -1.11
CA ARG A 13 6.22 -13.16 0.04
C ARG A 13 6.09 -11.90 0.90
N THR A 14 5.14 -11.02 0.59
CA THR A 14 5.02 -9.70 1.22
C THR A 14 3.55 -9.34 1.31
N LYS A 15 3.07 -9.01 2.50
CA LYS A 15 1.78 -8.35 2.67
C LYS A 15 2.01 -6.94 3.14
N ALA A 16 1.20 -5.99 2.68
CA ALA A 16 1.31 -4.61 3.11
C ALA A 16 -0.03 -3.90 3.06
N ILE A 17 -0.25 -3.01 4.01
CA ILE A 17 -1.41 -2.12 4.08
C ILE A 17 -0.95 -0.76 3.60
N VAL A 18 -1.68 -0.19 2.64
CA VAL A 18 -1.38 1.11 2.05
C VAL A 18 -2.58 2.04 2.11
N ASP A 19 -2.35 3.31 2.42
CA ASP A 19 -3.30 4.39 2.22
C ASP A 19 -3.05 5.05 0.87
N VAL A 20 -4.12 5.24 0.12
CA VAL A 20 -4.11 5.92 -1.17
C VAL A 20 -5.02 7.13 -1.08
N ASP A 21 -4.41 8.30 -1.16
CA ASP A 21 -5.12 9.56 -1.27
C ASP A 21 -5.38 9.83 -2.77
N LEU A 22 -6.61 9.59 -3.21
CA LEU A 22 -7.00 9.77 -4.61
C LEU A 22 -6.95 11.24 -5.03
N SER A 23 -7.17 12.17 -4.09
CA SER A 23 -7.16 13.60 -4.36
C SER A 23 -5.74 14.13 -4.61
N LYS A 24 -4.78 13.71 -3.78
CA LYS A 24 -3.37 14.12 -3.89
C LYS A 24 -2.54 13.19 -4.78
N LYS A 25 -3.12 12.08 -5.25
CA LYS A 25 -2.43 10.99 -5.93
C LYS A 25 -1.24 10.46 -5.13
N MET A 26 -1.36 10.45 -3.81
CA MET A 26 -0.32 9.99 -2.90
C MET A 26 -0.64 8.57 -2.45
N VAL A 27 0.40 7.76 -2.32
CA VAL A 27 0.31 6.41 -1.76
C VAL A 27 1.31 6.33 -0.64
N LYS A 28 0.85 5.95 0.54
CA LYS A 28 1.66 5.76 1.73
C LYS A 28 1.43 4.34 2.23
N VAL A 29 2.47 3.77 2.84
CA VAL A 29 2.45 2.38 3.32
C VAL A 29 2.33 2.45 4.83
N ILE A 30 1.22 1.96 5.37
CA ILE A 30 0.95 1.96 6.80
C ILE A 30 1.68 0.80 7.45
N GLU A 31 1.60 -0.38 6.85
CA GLU A 31 2.18 -1.59 7.42
C GLU A 31 2.75 -2.46 6.30
N CYS A 32 3.85 -3.15 6.57
CA CYS A 32 4.45 -4.11 5.65
C CYS A 32 5.00 -5.29 6.44
N SER A 33 4.53 -6.50 6.15
CA SER A 33 5.02 -7.75 6.73
C SER A 33 6.44 -8.10 6.27
N ASN A 34 6.93 -7.48 5.19
CA ASN A 34 8.33 -7.62 4.78
C ASN A 34 9.19 -6.59 5.50
N SER A 35 9.29 -6.76 6.82
CA SER A 35 10.10 -5.91 7.69
C SER A 35 11.57 -5.95 7.29
N ASP A 36 12.08 -7.08 6.76
CA ASP A 36 13.45 -7.20 6.26
C ASP A 36 13.74 -6.19 5.14
N PHE A 37 12.83 -6.04 4.17
CA PHE A 37 12.96 -5.02 3.12
C PHE A 37 12.89 -3.60 3.70
N CYS A 38 11.93 -3.31 4.59
CA CYS A 38 11.83 -1.99 5.21
C CYS A 38 13.08 -1.63 6.04
N THR A 39 13.59 -2.57 6.83
CA THR A 39 14.79 -2.40 7.66
C THR A 39 16.05 -2.25 6.81
N LYS A 40 16.20 -3.05 5.75
CA LYS A 40 17.37 -3.02 4.86
C LYS A 40 17.48 -1.70 4.06
N PHE A 41 16.35 -1.07 3.78
CA PHE A 41 16.28 0.25 3.13
C PHE A 41 16.17 1.43 4.11
N LYS A 42 16.31 1.19 5.43
CA LYS A 42 16.13 2.20 6.51
C LYS A 42 14.82 2.99 6.40
N ILE A 43 13.77 2.33 5.94
CA ILE A 43 12.43 2.89 5.82
C ILE A 43 11.78 2.82 7.20
N ALA A 44 11.56 3.96 7.83
CA ALA A 44 10.62 4.05 8.93
C ALA A 44 9.22 3.69 8.42
N VAL A 45 8.44 2.93 9.19
CA VAL A 45 7.05 2.58 8.88
C VAL A 45 6.31 3.83 8.40
N GLY A 46 5.94 3.90 7.11
CA GLY A 46 5.37 5.10 6.48
C GLY A 46 6.10 5.60 5.23
N ASP A 47 7.42 5.47 5.13
CA ASP A 47 8.25 6.13 4.09
C ASP A 47 8.81 5.14 3.06
N CYS A 48 7.95 4.21 2.61
CA CYS A 48 8.36 3.23 1.60
C CYS A 48 8.68 3.94 0.27
N PRO A 49 9.80 3.63 -0.38
CA PRO A 49 10.22 4.34 -1.58
C PRO A 49 9.19 4.16 -2.69
N PRO A 50 9.09 5.13 -3.62
CA PRO A 50 8.10 5.11 -4.69
C PRO A 50 8.27 3.94 -5.67
N TYR A 51 9.45 3.31 -5.68
CA TYR A 51 9.78 2.12 -6.46
C TYR A 51 9.49 0.79 -5.75
N CYS A 52 9.05 0.82 -4.49
CA CYS A 52 8.67 -0.41 -3.78
C CYS A 52 7.56 -1.12 -4.54
N GLN A 53 7.68 -2.44 -4.74
CA GLN A 53 6.66 -3.22 -5.46
C GLN A 53 5.26 -3.01 -4.86
N VAL A 54 5.14 -2.93 -3.54
CA VAL A 54 3.86 -2.65 -2.86
C VAL A 54 3.25 -1.32 -3.34
N VAL A 55 4.05 -0.25 -3.37
CA VAL A 55 3.61 1.09 -3.78
C VAL A 55 3.27 1.12 -5.27
N VAL A 56 4.08 0.47 -6.11
CA VAL A 56 3.86 0.38 -7.56
C VAL A 56 2.56 -0.39 -7.85
N GLU A 57 2.35 -1.53 -7.21
CA GLU A 57 1.15 -2.36 -7.38
C GLU A 57 -0.09 -1.62 -6.88
N ALA A 58 -0.01 -0.97 -5.72
CA ALA A 58 -1.07 -0.11 -5.19
C ALA A 58 -1.43 1.03 -6.14
N LYS A 59 -0.43 1.73 -6.71
CA LYS A 59 -0.64 2.78 -7.71
C LYS A 59 -1.25 2.23 -8.99
N ASN A 60 -0.75 1.09 -9.47
CA ASN A 60 -1.26 0.46 -10.68
C ASN A 60 -2.73 0.08 -10.53
N TYR A 61 -3.13 -0.41 -9.36
CA TYR A 61 -4.52 -0.72 -9.03
C TYR A 61 -5.37 0.55 -8.87
N ALA A 62 -4.95 1.48 -8.01
CA ALA A 62 -5.73 2.68 -7.69
C ALA A 62 -5.89 3.63 -8.89
N PHE A 63 -4.85 3.75 -9.74
CA PHE A 63 -4.87 4.61 -10.93
C PHE A 63 -5.12 3.83 -12.23
N LYS A 64 -5.48 2.55 -12.16
CA LYS A 64 -5.68 1.65 -13.33
C LYS A 64 -4.53 1.72 -14.35
N ARG A 65 -3.29 1.85 -13.87
CA ARG A 65 -2.08 1.88 -14.70
C ARG A 65 -1.52 0.46 -14.82
N GLY A 66 -1.88 -0.25 -15.88
CA GLY A 66 -1.24 -1.54 -16.23
C GLY A 66 -1.76 -2.77 -15.48
N ARG A 67 -1.06 -3.91 -15.66
CA ARG A 67 -1.43 -5.20 -15.05
C ARG A 67 -0.93 -5.26 -13.61
N VAL A 68 -1.87 -5.43 -12.68
CA VAL A 68 -1.59 -5.72 -11.28
C VAL A 68 -1.30 -7.21 -11.14
N LYS A 69 -0.15 -7.55 -10.54
CA LYS A 69 0.27 -8.92 -10.23
C LYS A 69 0.01 -9.29 -8.76
N ALA A 70 -0.13 -8.29 -7.88
CA ALA A 70 -0.52 -8.48 -6.50
C ALA A 70 -2.03 -8.72 -6.34
N ALA A 71 -2.43 -9.52 -5.36
CA ALA A 71 -3.82 -9.58 -4.94
C ALA A 71 -4.11 -8.37 -4.05
N ILE A 72 -5.04 -7.51 -4.47
CA ILE A 72 -5.33 -6.25 -3.78
C ILE A 72 -6.78 -6.26 -3.28
N TYR A 73 -6.95 -5.92 -2.00
CA TYR A 73 -8.24 -5.88 -1.33
C TYR A 73 -8.48 -4.47 -0.81
N GLU A 74 -9.62 -3.86 -1.14
CA GLU A 74 -10.03 -2.59 -0.54
C GLU A 74 -10.51 -2.88 0.88
N VAL A 75 -9.93 -2.20 1.87
CA VAL A 75 -10.39 -2.25 3.26
C VAL A 75 -11.07 -0.94 3.58
N SER A 76 -12.36 -0.98 3.87
CA SER A 76 -13.07 0.17 4.42
C SER A 76 -12.68 0.29 5.88
N CYS A 77 -12.20 1.47 6.29
CA CYS A 77 -11.96 1.80 7.70
C CYS A 77 -13.32 1.89 8.41
N GLY A 78 -13.92 0.74 8.73
CA GLY A 78 -15.28 0.61 9.24
C GLY A 78 -15.45 -0.52 10.25
N GLY A 79 -14.36 -0.98 10.87
CA GLY A 79 -14.45 -2.04 11.88
C GLY A 79 -13.11 -2.69 12.24
N PHE A 80 -12.16 -1.93 12.79
CA PHE A 80 -11.31 -2.51 13.84
C PHE A 80 -11.98 -2.16 15.17
N GLY A 81 -13.01 -2.94 15.51
CA GLY A 81 -13.56 -2.96 16.85
C GLY A 81 -12.54 -3.59 17.78
N TYR A 82 -11.96 -2.73 18.63
CA TYR A 82 -11.38 -2.97 19.97
C TYR A 82 -11.20 -4.41 20.43
#